data_AF-A0A094KV16-F1
#
_entry.id   AF-A0A094KV16-F1
#
_cell.length_a   1.000
_cell.length_b   1.000
_cell.length_c   1.000
_cell.angle_alpha   90.00
_cell.angle_beta   90.00
_cell.angle_gamma   90.00
#
_symmetry.space_group_name_H-M   'P 1'
#
loop_
_entity.id
_entity.type
_entity.pdbx_description
1 polymer ?
#
loop_
_entity_poly.entity_id
_entity_poly.type
_entity_poly.pdbx_seq_one_letter_code
_entity_poly.pdbx_strand_id
1 'polypeptide(L)' 'MYLKEIIELYRCETETEAENLIKKAKENQREGGYELKDYGSQHKTKVKGGEIYDDFYLVKLKKVMEE' A
#
# COMPACT_ATOMS: atom_id res chain seq x y z
N MET A 1 18.97 -10.49 15.68
CA MET A 1 17.79 -9.69 15.33
C MET A 1 17.33 -10.15 13.96
N TYR A 2 16.22 -10.88 13.90
CA TYR A 2 15.60 -11.23 12.63
C TYR A 2 14.49 -10.21 12.38
N LEU A 3 14.66 -9.42 11.32
CA LEU A 3 13.66 -8.45 10.88
C LEU A 3 12.79 -9.14 9.84
N LYS A 4 11.50 -9.30 10.13
CA LYS A 4 10.55 -9.85 9.18
C LYS A 4 9.93 -8.73 8.37
N GLU A 5 10.24 -8.70 7.08
CA GLU A 5 9.70 -7.72 6.14
C GLU A 5 8.45 -8.29 5.44
N ILE A 6 7.34 -7.57 5.52
CA ILE A 6 6.08 -7.91 4.86
C ILE A 6 5.72 -6.78 3.89
N ILE A 7 5.47 -7.13 2.64
CA ILE A 7 5.03 -6.18 1.62
C ILE A 7 3.59 -6.50 1.28
N GLU A 8 2.68 -5.58 1.60
CA GLU A 8 1.28 -5.67 1.26
C GLU A 8 0.96 -4.71 0.11
N LEU A 9 0.19 -5.21 -0.84
CA LEU A 9 -0.27 -4.45 -2.00
C LEU A 9 -1.79 -4.39 -1.98
N TYR A 10 -2.34 -3.19 -1.97
CA TYR A 10 -3.77 -2.95 -2.00
C TYR A 10 -4.16 -2.22 -3.27
N ARG A 11 -5.25 -2.68 -3.87
CA ARG A 11 -5.88 -2.00 -4.99
C ARG A 11 -6.99 -1.10 -4.46
N CYS A 12 -6.91 0.18 -4.79
CA CYS A 12 -7.91 1.19 -4.48
C CYS A 12 -8.48 1.74 -5.79
N GLU A 13 -9.75 2.11 -5.79
CA GLU A 13 -10.40 2.70 -6.97
C GLU A 13 -10.17 4.21 -6.99
N THR A 14 -9.97 4.83 -5.83
CA THR A 14 -9.75 6.27 -5.69
C THR A 14 -8.43 6.60 -4.98
N GLU A 15 -7.89 7.79 -5.27
CA GLU A 15 -6.73 8.35 -4.58
C GLU A 15 -7.02 8.52 -3.08
N THR A 16 -8.21 9.00 -2.73
CA THR A 16 -8.65 9.18 -1.34
C THR A 16 -8.65 7.87 -0.54
N GLU A 17 -9.08 6.76 -1.14
CA GLU A 17 -9.00 5.45 -0.50
C GLU A 17 -7.55 5.02 -0.29
N ALA A 18 -6.71 5.24 -1.31
CA ALA A 18 -5.29 4.92 -1.23
C ALA A 18 -4.59 5.68 -0.08
N GLU A 19 -4.85 6.99 0.04
CA GLU A 19 -4.33 7.81 1.12
C GLU A 19 -4.85 7.40 2.50
N ASN A 20 -6.16 7.11 2.61
CA ASN A 20 -6.75 6.65 3.86
C ASN A 20 -6.17 5.31 4.31
N LEU A 21 -5.85 4.41 3.37
CA LEU A 21 -5.25 3.12 3.68
C LEU A 21 -3.83 3.29 4.24
N ILE A 22 -3.03 4.15 3.61
CA ILE A 22 -1.69 4.50 4.11
C ILE A 22 -1.77 5.14 5.50
N LYS A 23 -2.70 6.08 5.70
CA LYS A 23 -2.90 6.76 6.98
C LYS A 23 -3.27 5.79 8.09
N LYS A 24 -4.27 4.92 7.84
CA LYS A 24 -4.66 3.87 8.77
C LYS A 24 -3.50 2.93 9.09
N ALA A 25 -2.72 2.53 8.10
CA ALA A 25 -1.59 1.64 8.35
C ALA A 25 -0.51 2.32 9.21
N LYS A 26 -0.28 3.62 9.01
CA LYS A 26 0.63 4.42 9.82
C LYS A 26 0.15 4.60 11.27
N GLU A 27 -1.16 4.72 11.47
CA GLU A 27 -1.76 4.76 12.81
C GLU A 27 -1.66 3.40 13.51
N ASN A 28 -1.97 2.32 12.78
CA ASN A 28 -1.96 0.95 13.31
C ASN A 28 -0.56 0.36 13.52
N GLN A 29 0.51 0.99 13.03
CA GLN A 29 1.87 0.47 13.16
C GLN A 29 2.29 0.30 14.64
N ARG A 30 1.88 1.24 15.50
CA ARG A 30 2.15 1.17 16.95
C ARG A 30 1.38 0.08 17.66
N GLU A 31 0.13 -0.15 17.26
CA GLU A 31 -0.76 -1.12 17.91
C GLU A 31 -0.50 -2.55 17.42
N GLY A 32 -0.11 -2.69 16.14
CA GLY A 32 0.17 -3.97 15.50
C GLY A 32 1.60 -4.47 15.67
N GLY A 33 2.47 -3.76 16.40
CA GLY A 33 3.85 -4.20 16.64
C GLY A 33 4.71 -4.28 15.38
N TYR A 34 4.48 -3.40 14.39
CA TYR A 34 5.28 -3.34 13.17
C TYR A 34 5.70 -1.90 12.87
N GLU A 35 6.84 -1.73 12.21
CA GLU A 35 7.31 -0.44 11.71
C GLU A 35 7.02 -0.32 10.21
N LEU A 36 6.45 0.81 9.79
CA LEU A 36 6.15 1.07 8.38
C LEU A 36 7.35 1.72 7.70
N LYS A 37 8.20 0.89 7.08
CA LYS A 37 9.48 1.28 6.47
C LYS A 37 9.35 2.00 5.13
N ASP A 38 8.39 1.59 4.32
CA ASP A 38 8.18 2.12 2.97
C ASP A 38 6.68 2.10 2.66
N TYR A 39 6.13 3.21 2.17
CA TYR A 39 4.74 3.30 1.79
C TYR A 39 4.54 4.26 0.62
N GLY A 40 3.58 3.95 -0.24
CA GLY A 40 3.23 4.83 -1.34
C GLY A 40 2.02 4.32 -2.12
N SER A 41 1.38 5.24 -2.84
CA SER A 41 0.36 4.93 -3.84
C SER A 41 0.92 5.20 -5.23
N GLN A 42 0.60 4.33 -6.18
CA GLN A 42 0.94 4.51 -7.58
C GLN A 42 -0.35 4.40 -8.39
N HIS A 43 -0.69 5.47 -9.11
CA HIS A 43 -1.77 5.42 -10.09
C HIS A 43 -1.35 4.51 -11.26
N LYS A 44 -2.17 3.50 -11.52
CA LYS A 44 -1.96 2.53 -12.58
C LYS A 44 -3.19 2.46 -13.46
N THR A 45 -2.97 2.81 -14.71
CA THR A 45 -3.94 2.67 -15.77
C THR A 45 -3.50 1.54 -16.69
N LYS A 46 -4.37 0.54 -16.92
CA LYS A 46 -4.12 -0.50 -17.91
C LYS A 46 -4.88 -0.16 -19.18
N VAL A 47 -4.13 -0.18 -20.27
CA VAL A 47 -4.62 0.09 -21.62
C VAL A 47 -4.59 -1.23 -22.40
N LYS A 48 -5.67 -1.55 -23.10
CA LYS A 48 -5.77 -2.72 -23.97
C LYS A 48 -6.38 -2.28 -25.29
N GLY A 49 -5.64 -2.48 -26.39
CA GLY A 49 -6.11 -2.06 -27.71
C GLY A 49 -6.24 -0.54 -27.90
N GLY A 50 -5.55 0.26 -27.09
CA GLY A 50 -5.62 1.73 -27.16
C GLY A 50 -6.70 2.36 -26.26
N GLU A 51 -7.53 1.55 -25.60
CA GLU A 51 -8.54 2.01 -24.65
C GLU A 51 -8.13 1.70 -23.20
N ILE A 52 -8.38 2.64 -22.29
CA ILE A 52 -8.22 2.44 -20.85
C ILE A 52 -9.32 1.48 -20.39
N TYR A 53 -8.95 0.29 -19.92
CA TYR A 53 -9.90 -0.72 -19.47
C TYR A 53 -9.89 -0.91 -17.94
N ASP A 54 -8.87 -0.40 -17.26
CA ASP A 54 -8.69 -0.55 -15.81
C ASP A 54 -7.96 0.68 -15.30
N ASP A 55 -8.58 1.44 -14.42
CA ASP A 55 -7.96 2.58 -13.74
C ASP A 55 -8.01 2.31 -12.24
N PHE A 56 -6.86 2.33 -11.57
CA PHE A 56 -6.79 2.06 -10.14
C PHE A 56 -5.52 2.65 -9.51
N TYR A 57 -5.57 2.82 -8.20
CA TYR A 57 -4.43 3.18 -7.39
C TYR A 57 -3.89 1.92 -6.71
N LEU A 58 -2.60 1.66 -6.85
CA LEU A 58 -1.91 0.57 -6.18
C LEU A 58 -1.16 1.12 -4.98
N VAL A 59 -1.64 0.80 -3.78
CA VAL A 59 -0.95 1.13 -2.54
C VAL A 59 0.02 0.01 -2.20
N LYS A 60 1.26 0.37 -1.88
CA LYS A 60 2.28 -0.51 -1.34
C LYS A 60 2.56 -0.10 0.10
N LEU A 61 2.52 -1.07 1.01
CA LEU A 61 2.91 -0.92 2.40
C LEU A 61 3.97 -1.95 2.74
N LYS A 62 5.16 -1.50 3.11
CA LYS A 62 6.25 -2.33 3.60
C LYS A 62 6.31 -2.21 5.12
N LYS A 63 5.91 -3.27 5.78
CA LYS A 63 5.93 -3.42 7.23
C LYS A 63 7.16 -4.24 7.63
N VAL A 64 7.81 -3.88 8.72
CA VAL A 64 8.92 -4.62 9.30
C VAL A 64 8.57 -4.94 10.75
N MET A 65 8.59 -6.21 11.09
CA MET A 65 8.37 -6.71 12.45
C MET A 65 9.69 -7.15 13.03
N GLU A 66 9.93 -6.80 14.28
CA GLU A 66 11.03 -7.35 15.07
C GLU A 66 10.53 -8.63 15.75
N GLU A 67 11.09 -9.78 15.35
CA GLU A 67 10.91 -11.07 16.05
C GLU A 67 12.04 -11.32 17.06
#